data_AF-A0A0N9UYN7-F1
#
_entry.id   AF-A0A0N9UYN7-F1
#
_cell.length_a   1.000
_cell.length_b   1.000
_cell.length_c   1.000
_cell.angle_alpha   90.00
_cell.angle_beta   90.00
_cell.angle_gamma   90.00
#
_symmetry.space_group_name_H-M   'P 1'
#
loop_
_entity.id
_entity.type
_entity.pdbx_description
1 polymer ?
#
loop_
_entity_poly.entity_id
_entity_poly.type
_entity_poly.pdbx_seq_one_letter_code
_entity_poly.pdbx_strand_id
1 'polypeptide(L)'
;MSARVVRGRIDRSGALVSADGPLLRLQQRAGAGLDKPLALPHLARLVALAQRLQRDISRPLYAADDHSDVHALVRIIPDADGASLEISDWRTRPVSHPQAPAIADIALALQGWAWECDQQLRMIALRASAQAPPVPAGWEGCSLSELFELQPDDDGHFPVLRALARQSRFDTQRVRADGPTSRIAMTLAGDALFDATGRFTGFRGVAQLAEAAAEVPQTATLVDPAFGSLPLSDPQFGRRIDGALRGPLSRIIATAETISGQFDGPIRADYARYAGDIAHAGRHLLGLVDDLADLQNIERPGFKAAADEIDLGDLARRAVGLLGMKAEEKSIRIDAPRVDDKMPATGEFRRVLQVLLNLLGNAIRYSPDHSQIWIRVDRDGDRAMVTVADQGQGIDADQQAVVFEKFERLGRTDSGGSGLGLYIARRLARAMDGELTVDSAPGQGARFTLSLPARDA
;
A
#
# COMPACT_ATOMS: atom_id res chain seq x y z
N MET A 1 15.00 40.22 -29.69
CA MET A 1 15.49 41.40 -28.95
C MET A 1 15.88 40.96 -27.55
N SER A 2 17.16 41.04 -27.24
CA SER A 2 17.77 40.53 -26.00
C SER A 2 17.72 41.56 -24.86
N ALA A 3 17.67 41.06 -23.63
CA ALA A 3 17.87 41.73 -22.34
C ALA A 3 16.88 42.83 -21.92
N ARG A 4 15.70 42.43 -21.42
CA ARG A 4 14.91 43.28 -20.51
C ARG A 4 15.04 42.72 -19.09
N VAL A 5 16.00 43.24 -18.32
CA VAL A 5 16.09 42.96 -16.88
C VAL A 5 14.83 43.51 -16.23
N VAL A 6 14.11 42.66 -15.49
CA VAL A 6 12.88 43.01 -14.77
C VAL A 6 13.26 43.44 -13.37
N ARG A 7 12.89 44.65 -12.98
CA ARG A 7 13.26 45.25 -11.69
C ARG A 7 12.09 45.25 -10.71
N GLY A 8 12.41 45.25 -9.42
CA GLY A 8 11.44 45.45 -8.36
C GLY A 8 12.08 45.99 -7.09
N ARG A 9 11.26 46.57 -6.21
CA ARG A 9 11.67 47.15 -4.92
C ARG A 9 10.81 46.58 -3.81
N ILE A 10 11.47 46.16 -2.74
CA ILE A 10 10.84 45.64 -1.53
C ILE A 10 11.26 46.50 -0.35
N ASP A 11 10.31 46.79 0.54
CA ASP A 11 10.57 47.53 1.78
C ASP A 11 11.14 46.63 2.90
N ARG A 12 11.36 47.20 4.09
CA ARG A 12 11.80 46.46 5.27
C ARG A 12 10.77 45.45 5.79
N SER A 13 9.49 45.64 5.50
CA SER A 13 8.42 44.75 5.95
C SER A 13 8.26 43.51 5.06
N GLY A 14 8.91 43.50 3.89
CA GLY A 14 8.79 42.44 2.89
C GLY A 14 7.65 42.68 1.88
N ALA A 15 7.12 43.90 1.80
CA ALA A 15 6.10 44.30 0.84
C ALA A 15 6.71 44.81 -0.47
N LEU A 16 6.08 44.46 -1.59
CA LEU A 16 6.51 44.86 -2.93
C LEU A 16 6.03 46.28 -3.24
N VAL A 17 6.93 47.26 -3.18
CA VAL A 17 6.64 48.70 -3.33
C VAL A 17 6.59 49.11 -4.80
N SER A 18 7.47 48.55 -5.63
CA SER A 18 7.42 48.75 -7.08
C SER A 18 7.91 47.52 -7.82
N ALA A 19 7.40 47.30 -9.03
CA ALA A 19 7.80 46.19 -9.88
C ALA A 19 7.53 46.51 -11.34
N ASP A 20 8.43 46.07 -12.20
CA ASP A 20 8.21 46.05 -13.64
C ASP A 20 7.08 45.08 -14.00
N GLY A 21 6.43 45.33 -15.14
CA GLY A 21 5.21 44.64 -15.57
C GLY A 21 5.21 43.11 -15.45
N PRO A 22 6.27 42.37 -15.83
CA PRO A 22 6.31 40.92 -15.66
C PRO A 22 6.21 40.45 -14.21
N LEU A 23 6.97 41.07 -13.31
CA LEU A 23 6.96 40.72 -11.88
C LEU A 23 5.64 41.14 -11.22
N LEU A 24 5.11 42.32 -11.57
CA LEU A 24 3.82 42.80 -11.06
C LEU A 24 2.66 41.88 -11.48
N ARG A 25 2.62 41.44 -12.75
CA ARG A 25 1.60 40.50 -13.21
C ARG A 25 1.67 39.15 -12.49
N LEU A 26 2.88 38.65 -12.25
CA LEU A 26 3.08 37.39 -11.54
C LEU A 26 2.60 37.48 -10.08
N GLN A 27 2.91 38.57 -9.39
CA GLN A 27 2.42 38.88 -8.04
C GLN A 27 0.88 39.00 -8.00
N GLN A 28 0.27 39.69 -8.98
CA GLN A 28 -1.18 39.83 -9.11
C GLN A 28 -1.89 38.49 -9.33
N ARG A 29 -1.34 37.64 -10.18
CA ARG A 29 -1.86 36.28 -10.41
C ARG A 29 -1.74 35.39 -9.18
N ALA A 30 -0.70 35.59 -8.37
CA ALA A 30 -0.56 34.94 -7.06
C ALA A 30 -1.49 35.53 -5.98
N GLY A 31 -2.33 36.52 -6.32
CA GLY A 31 -3.37 37.07 -5.44
C GLY A 31 -2.98 38.32 -4.65
N ALA A 32 -1.87 39.00 -4.99
CA ALA A 32 -1.45 40.22 -4.30
C ALA A 32 -1.05 41.37 -5.25
N GLY A 33 -1.22 42.61 -4.79
CA GLY A 33 -0.83 43.81 -5.54
C GLY A 33 0.50 44.42 -5.09
N LEU A 34 0.73 45.68 -5.47
CA LEU A 34 1.73 46.54 -4.84
C LEU A 34 1.33 46.87 -3.39
N ASP A 35 2.30 47.25 -2.58
CA ASP A 35 2.15 47.59 -1.15
C ASP A 35 1.55 46.45 -0.31
N LYS A 36 1.69 45.21 -0.81
CA LYS A 36 1.31 43.97 -0.14
C LYS A 36 2.53 43.06 -0.01
N PRO A 37 2.54 42.14 0.98
CA PRO A 37 3.58 41.12 1.10
C PRO A 37 3.76 40.34 -0.21
N LEU A 38 4.98 39.89 -0.49
CA LEU A 38 5.26 39.03 -1.63
C LEU A 38 4.40 37.76 -1.59
N ALA A 39 3.54 37.57 -2.61
CA ALA A 39 2.72 36.38 -2.76
C ALA A 39 3.46 35.21 -3.42
N LEU A 40 4.75 35.40 -3.72
CA LEU A 40 5.64 34.38 -4.29
C LEU A 40 6.53 33.80 -3.17
N PRO A 41 6.20 32.62 -2.60
CA PRO A 41 6.84 32.14 -1.36
C PRO A 41 8.35 31.93 -1.51
N HIS A 42 8.78 31.46 -2.68
CA HIS A 42 10.21 31.26 -2.96
C HIS A 42 10.96 32.60 -3.00
N LEU A 43 10.42 33.61 -3.69
CA LEU A 43 11.02 34.93 -3.76
C LEU A 43 11.05 35.61 -2.39
N ALA A 44 9.94 35.51 -1.62
CA ALA A 44 9.85 36.05 -0.27
C ALA A 44 10.94 35.48 0.66
N ARG A 45 11.18 34.16 0.60
CA ARG A 45 12.24 33.50 1.36
C ARG A 45 13.63 33.99 0.97
N LEU A 46 13.90 34.18 -0.32
CA LEU A 46 15.19 34.67 -0.79
C LEU A 46 15.45 36.11 -0.37
N VAL A 47 14.41 36.96 -0.37
CA VAL A 47 14.50 38.36 0.08
C VAL A 47 14.77 38.44 1.59
N ALA A 48 14.01 37.68 2.39
CA ALA A 48 14.24 37.61 3.83
C ALA A 48 15.66 37.11 4.16
N LEU A 49 16.17 36.15 3.39
CA LEU A 49 17.53 35.65 3.54
C LEU A 49 18.59 36.73 3.19
N ALA A 50 18.41 37.46 2.09
CA ALA A 50 19.32 38.53 1.67
C ALA A 50 19.36 39.69 2.68
N GLN A 51 18.19 40.12 3.16
CA GLN A 51 18.07 41.16 4.19
C GLN A 51 18.69 40.71 5.52
N ARG A 52 18.51 39.44 5.92
CA ARG A 52 19.13 38.91 7.15
C ARG A 52 20.66 38.83 7.05
N LEU A 53 21.19 38.48 5.89
CA LEU A 53 22.63 38.32 5.68
C LEU A 53 23.34 39.63 5.28
N GLN A 54 22.60 40.68 4.91
CA GLN A 54 23.12 41.95 4.39
C GLN A 54 24.15 41.73 3.27
N ARG A 55 23.84 40.79 2.37
CA ARG A 55 24.69 40.40 1.23
C ARG A 55 23.84 40.19 -0.02
N ASP A 56 24.45 40.47 -1.17
CA ASP A 56 23.90 40.16 -2.48
C ASP A 56 23.66 38.65 -2.61
N ILE A 57 22.44 38.28 -3.00
CA ILE A 57 22.06 36.88 -3.27
C ILE A 57 21.64 36.76 -4.72
N SER A 58 22.25 35.81 -5.44
CA SER A 58 21.83 35.42 -6.79
C SER A 58 21.38 33.97 -6.80
N ARG A 59 20.11 33.72 -7.13
CA ARG A 59 19.48 32.39 -7.13
C ARG A 59 18.47 32.25 -8.27
N PRO A 60 18.26 31.03 -8.78
CA PRO A 60 17.19 30.77 -9.72
C PRO A 60 15.83 30.93 -9.03
N LEU A 61 14.93 31.66 -9.68
CA LEU A 61 13.52 31.79 -9.33
C LEU A 61 12.71 30.82 -10.19
N TYR A 62 11.95 29.96 -9.52
CA TYR A 62 10.93 29.12 -10.11
C TYR A 62 9.58 29.59 -9.58
N ALA A 63 8.68 29.97 -10.48
CA ALA A 63 7.30 30.31 -10.15
C ALA A 63 6.38 29.71 -11.22
N ALA A 64 5.23 29.19 -10.81
CA ALA A 64 4.22 28.65 -11.71
C ALA A 64 2.90 29.38 -11.46
N ASP A 65 2.15 29.65 -12.53
CA ASP A 65 0.74 30.04 -12.48
C ASP A 65 -0.08 29.09 -13.37
N ASP A 66 -1.40 29.29 -13.43
CA ASP A 66 -2.33 28.44 -14.19
C ASP A 66 -2.06 28.41 -15.72
N HIS A 67 -1.14 29.22 -16.22
CA HIS A 67 -0.92 29.41 -17.65
C HIS A 67 0.54 29.30 -18.07
N SER A 68 1.51 29.49 -17.18
CA SER A 68 2.94 29.50 -17.50
C SER A 68 3.84 29.13 -16.32
N ASP A 69 4.87 28.34 -16.62
CA ASP A 69 6.04 28.18 -15.76
C ASP A 69 7.03 29.31 -16.07
N VAL A 70 7.43 30.03 -15.02
CA VAL A 70 8.41 31.11 -15.09
C VAL A 70 9.71 30.62 -14.47
N HIS A 71 10.76 30.61 -15.28
CA HIS A 71 12.14 30.44 -14.84
C HIS A 71 12.90 31.72 -15.06
N ALA A 72 13.59 32.20 -14.03
CA ALA A 72 14.43 33.39 -14.14
C ALA A 72 15.59 33.31 -13.15
N LEU A 73 16.61 34.15 -13.33
CA LEU A 73 17.66 34.36 -12.35
C LEU A 73 17.39 35.67 -11.60
N VAL A 74 17.12 35.57 -10.30
CA VAL A 74 16.93 36.75 -9.44
C VAL A 74 18.21 37.07 -8.69
N ARG A 75 18.64 38.32 -8.80
CA ARG A 75 19.64 38.95 -7.95
C ARG A 75 18.94 39.89 -6.99
N ILE A 76 19.24 39.75 -5.71
CA ILE A 76 18.66 40.52 -4.62
C ILE A 76 19.79 41.30 -3.96
N ILE A 77 19.65 42.62 -3.95
CA ILE A 77 20.63 43.55 -3.39
C ILE A 77 19.96 44.21 -2.17
N PRO A 78 20.28 43.78 -0.94
CA PRO A 78 19.71 44.39 0.26
C PRO A 78 20.29 45.79 0.48
N ASP A 79 19.47 46.71 0.99
CA ASP A 79 19.91 48.05 1.36
C ASP A 79 19.23 48.53 2.65
N ALA A 80 19.54 49.77 3.06
CA ALA A 80 19.02 50.33 4.30
C ALA A 80 17.48 50.36 4.35
N ASP A 81 16.78 50.45 3.22
CA ASP A 81 15.32 50.63 3.18
C ASP A 81 14.59 49.35 2.74
N GLY A 82 15.31 48.25 2.50
CA GLY A 82 14.74 46.95 2.17
C GLY A 82 15.63 46.16 1.23
N ALA A 83 15.16 45.92 0.00
CA ALA A 83 15.92 45.21 -1.03
C ALA A 83 15.50 45.61 -2.45
N SER A 84 16.49 45.68 -3.35
CA SER A 84 16.28 45.81 -4.80
C SER A 84 16.36 44.44 -5.48
N LEU A 85 15.43 44.18 -6.39
CA LEU A 85 15.37 42.98 -7.20
C LEU A 85 15.81 43.27 -8.63
N GLU A 86 16.71 42.45 -9.16
CA GLU A 86 17.06 42.40 -10.57
C GLU A 86 16.83 40.99 -11.08
N ILE A 87 15.86 40.82 -11.98
CA ILE A 87 15.49 39.52 -12.53
C ILE A 87 15.93 39.47 -14.00
N SER A 88 16.82 38.54 -14.28
CA SER A 88 17.44 38.32 -15.59
C SER A 88 17.05 36.94 -16.14
N ASP A 89 17.24 36.73 -17.44
CA ASP A 89 16.90 35.49 -18.13
C ASP A 89 15.44 35.04 -17.88
N TRP A 90 14.50 36.00 -17.91
CA TRP A 90 13.07 35.72 -17.73
C TRP A 90 12.54 34.87 -18.87
N ARG A 91 12.36 33.58 -18.61
CA ARG A 91 11.81 32.61 -19.54
C ARG A 91 10.45 32.16 -19.04
N THR A 92 9.42 32.55 -19.77
CA THR A 92 8.09 31.96 -19.64
C THR A 92 8.01 30.78 -20.57
N ARG A 93 7.81 29.59 -20.01
CA ARG A 93 7.28 28.47 -20.76
C ARG A 93 5.78 28.47 -20.53
N PRO A 94 4.93 28.37 -21.56
CA PRO A 94 3.53 28.03 -21.29
C PRO A 94 3.52 26.77 -20.42
N VAL A 95 2.57 26.66 -19.50
CA VAL A 95 2.36 25.40 -18.79
C VAL A 95 2.15 24.38 -19.91
N SER A 96 3.16 23.56 -20.16
CA SER A 96 2.92 22.28 -20.75
C SER A 96 2.09 21.60 -19.68
N HIS A 97 0.77 21.65 -19.84
CA HIS A 97 0.00 20.45 -19.58
C HIS A 97 0.84 19.35 -20.19
N PRO A 98 1.13 18.25 -19.49
CA PRO A 98 1.66 17.09 -20.17
C PRO A 98 0.73 16.88 -21.36
N GLN A 99 1.19 17.31 -22.55
CA GLN A 99 0.55 16.90 -23.77
C GLN A 99 0.92 15.44 -23.72
N ALA A 100 -0.06 14.64 -23.31
CA ALA A 100 -0.09 13.25 -23.70
C ALA A 100 0.44 13.25 -25.14
N PRO A 101 1.56 12.56 -25.42
CA PRO A 101 2.08 12.48 -26.76
C PRO A 101 0.87 12.24 -27.66
N ALA A 102 0.71 13.02 -28.73
CA ALA A 102 -0.39 12.79 -29.67
C ALA A 102 -0.45 11.28 -29.87
N ILE A 103 -1.55 10.66 -29.42
CA ILE A 103 -1.73 9.22 -29.49
C ILE A 103 -1.65 8.99 -30.99
N ALA A 104 -0.49 8.57 -31.48
CA ALA A 104 -0.33 8.09 -32.83
C ALA A 104 -1.45 7.07 -32.99
N ASP A 105 -2.28 7.23 -34.01
CA ASP A 105 -3.48 6.43 -34.26
C ASP A 105 -3.18 4.94 -34.08
N ILE A 106 -3.26 4.47 -32.83
CA ILE A 106 -3.28 3.06 -32.50
C ILE A 106 -4.63 2.68 -33.05
N ALA A 107 -4.61 1.93 -34.15
CA ALA A 107 -5.79 1.46 -34.86
C ALA A 107 -6.88 1.10 -33.84
N LEU A 108 -7.81 2.04 -33.62
CA LEU A 108 -8.90 1.80 -32.69
C LEU A 108 -9.67 0.65 -33.32
N ALA A 109 -9.71 -0.49 -32.63
CA ALA A 109 -10.73 -1.48 -32.91
C ALA A 109 -12.08 -0.73 -32.92
N LEU A 110 -12.92 -1.02 -33.92
CA LEU A 110 -14.12 -0.24 -34.22
C LEU A 110 -15.04 -0.01 -33.01
N GLN A 111 -14.92 -0.83 -31.95
CA GLN A 111 -15.75 -0.82 -30.73
C GLN A 111 -14.92 -0.76 -29.41
N GLY A 112 -13.70 -0.21 -29.42
CA GLY A 112 -12.83 -0.15 -28.24
C GLY A 112 -12.65 1.25 -27.63
N TRP A 113 -12.07 1.31 -26.43
CA TRP A 113 -11.48 2.52 -25.84
C TRP A 113 -9.96 2.47 -25.95
N ALA A 114 -9.33 3.62 -26.21
CA ALA A 114 -7.89 3.80 -26.05
C ALA A 114 -7.61 4.43 -24.68
N TRP A 115 -6.57 3.96 -24.01
CA TRP A 115 -6.25 4.39 -22.65
C TRP A 115 -4.75 4.50 -22.41
N GLU A 116 -4.38 5.37 -21.48
CA GLU A 116 -3.00 5.54 -21.00
C GLU A 116 -3.01 5.77 -19.49
N CYS A 117 -2.06 5.19 -18.77
CA CYS A 117 -1.88 5.39 -17.34
C CYS A 117 -0.42 5.64 -16.95
N ASP A 118 -0.20 6.26 -15.79
CA ASP A 118 1.13 6.49 -15.24
C ASP A 118 1.72 5.24 -14.55
N GLN A 119 2.95 5.37 -14.04
CA GLN A 119 3.64 4.30 -13.30
C GLN A 119 2.90 3.88 -12.00
N GLN A 120 1.94 4.68 -11.51
CA GLN A 120 1.06 4.35 -10.39
C GLN A 120 -0.30 3.80 -10.85
N LEU A 121 -0.45 3.48 -12.14
CA LEU A 121 -1.67 3.04 -12.79
C LEU A 121 -2.83 4.05 -12.73
N ARG A 122 -2.54 5.35 -12.60
CA ARG A 122 -3.56 6.39 -12.71
C ARG A 122 -3.81 6.75 -14.16
N MET A 123 -5.08 6.86 -14.53
CA MET A 123 -5.49 7.15 -15.90
C MET A 123 -5.06 8.56 -16.29
N ILE A 124 -4.19 8.67 -17.29
CA ILE A 124 -3.74 9.93 -17.87
C ILE A 124 -4.67 10.34 -19.01
N ALA A 125 -5.13 9.36 -19.81
CA ALA A 125 -6.00 9.62 -20.94
C ALA A 125 -6.94 8.44 -21.19
N LEU A 126 -8.19 8.75 -21.56
CA LEU A 126 -9.21 7.79 -21.99
C LEU A 126 -9.96 8.36 -23.20
N ARG A 127 -10.12 7.57 -24.26
CA ARG A 127 -10.83 7.96 -25.48
C ARG A 127 -11.68 6.80 -26.00
N ALA A 128 -12.96 7.05 -26.26
CA ALA A 128 -13.82 6.06 -26.91
C ALA A 128 -13.71 6.13 -28.44
N SER A 129 -13.79 4.98 -29.10
CA SER A 129 -14.06 4.92 -30.56
C SER A 129 -15.48 5.39 -30.88
N ALA A 130 -15.73 5.70 -32.15
CA ALA A 130 -17.02 6.17 -32.62
C ALA A 130 -18.19 5.20 -32.37
N GLN A 131 -17.93 3.89 -32.22
CA GLN A 131 -18.96 2.88 -31.94
C GLN A 131 -18.89 2.32 -30.50
N ALA A 132 -17.98 2.82 -29.67
CA ALA A 132 -17.92 2.44 -28.25
C ALA A 132 -18.81 3.38 -27.40
N PRO A 133 -19.28 2.92 -26.23
CA PRO A 133 -19.95 3.76 -25.25
C PRO A 133 -19.06 4.96 -24.86
N PRO A 134 -19.65 6.13 -24.57
CA PRO A 134 -18.88 7.27 -24.11
C PRO A 134 -18.18 6.96 -22.78
N VAL A 135 -16.94 7.43 -22.63
CA VAL A 135 -16.19 7.33 -21.37
C VAL A 135 -16.91 8.20 -20.31
N PRO A 136 -17.21 7.67 -19.11
CA PRO A 136 -17.82 8.46 -18.05
C PRO A 136 -16.93 9.63 -17.59
N ALA A 137 -17.53 10.76 -17.25
CA ALA A 137 -16.81 11.93 -16.77
C ALA A 137 -16.15 11.67 -15.40
N GLY A 138 -14.94 12.21 -15.19
CA GLY A 138 -14.22 12.12 -13.92
C GLY A 138 -13.33 10.88 -13.76
N TRP A 139 -13.19 10.05 -14.80
CA TRP A 139 -12.29 8.89 -14.77
C TRP A 139 -10.82 9.24 -15.06
N GLU A 140 -10.54 10.40 -15.64
CA GLU A 140 -9.17 10.91 -15.79
C GLU A 140 -8.60 11.26 -14.40
N GLY A 141 -7.39 10.77 -14.09
CA GLY A 141 -6.70 10.94 -12.80
C GLY A 141 -6.97 9.86 -11.74
N CYS A 142 -8.04 9.07 -11.91
CA CYS A 142 -8.36 7.93 -11.04
C CYS A 142 -7.43 6.75 -11.29
N SER A 143 -7.20 5.95 -10.25
CA SER A 143 -6.45 4.69 -10.37
C SER A 143 -7.25 3.66 -11.16
N LEU A 144 -6.57 2.83 -11.95
CA LEU A 144 -7.18 1.70 -12.66
C LEU A 144 -7.98 0.79 -11.71
N SER A 145 -7.52 0.61 -10.46
CA SER A 145 -8.22 -0.18 -9.44
C SER A 145 -9.48 0.50 -8.86
N GLU A 146 -9.61 1.82 -8.98
CA GLU A 146 -10.79 2.57 -8.55
C GLU A 146 -11.89 2.51 -9.61
N LEU A 147 -11.49 2.47 -10.88
CA LEU A 147 -12.40 2.46 -12.02
C LEU A 147 -12.86 1.06 -12.42
N PHE A 148 -11.99 0.06 -12.24
CA PHE A 148 -12.18 -1.28 -12.76
C PHE A 148 -11.99 -2.35 -11.68
N GLU A 149 -12.96 -3.26 -11.59
CA GLU A 149 -12.80 -4.54 -10.90
C GLU A 149 -11.99 -5.49 -11.78
N LEU A 150 -10.72 -5.69 -11.44
CA LEU A 150 -9.83 -6.64 -12.09
C LEU A 150 -10.28 -8.07 -11.85
N GLN A 151 -10.47 -8.83 -12.93
CA GLN A 151 -10.75 -10.26 -12.88
C GLN A 151 -9.45 -11.04 -13.14
N PRO A 152 -9.16 -12.09 -12.36
CA PRO A 152 -8.00 -12.92 -12.62
C PRO A 152 -8.16 -13.71 -13.94
N ASP A 153 -7.04 -14.11 -14.53
CA ASP A 153 -7.01 -15.13 -15.58
C ASP A 153 -7.31 -16.53 -14.99
N ASP A 154 -7.32 -17.54 -15.85
CA ASP A 154 -7.69 -18.90 -15.47
C ASP A 154 -6.67 -19.55 -14.50
N ASP A 155 -5.45 -18.99 -14.43
CA ASP A 155 -4.38 -19.36 -13.50
C ASP A 155 -4.42 -18.55 -12.19
N GLY A 156 -5.44 -17.69 -12.01
CA GLY A 156 -5.59 -16.86 -10.81
C GLY A 156 -4.69 -15.63 -10.76
N HIS A 157 -4.03 -15.27 -11.86
CA HIS A 157 -3.13 -14.14 -11.95
C HIS A 157 -3.81 -12.89 -12.54
N PHE A 158 -3.21 -11.73 -12.29
CA PHE A 158 -3.63 -10.47 -12.88
C PHE A 158 -2.59 -10.03 -13.91
N PRO A 159 -2.86 -10.23 -15.22
CA PRO A 159 -1.94 -9.86 -16.30
C PRO A 159 -1.35 -8.45 -16.17
N VAL A 160 -2.15 -7.45 -15.78
CA VAL A 160 -1.68 -6.06 -15.62
C VAL A 160 -0.67 -5.90 -14.47
N LEU A 161 -0.87 -6.59 -13.34
CA LEU A 161 0.03 -6.50 -12.19
C LEU A 161 1.35 -7.23 -12.47
N ARG A 162 1.28 -8.36 -13.19
CA ARG A 162 2.49 -9.08 -13.64
C ARG A 162 3.29 -8.25 -14.63
N ALA A 163 2.61 -7.56 -15.55
CA ALA A 163 3.24 -6.63 -16.48
C ALA A 163 3.86 -5.43 -15.76
N LEU A 164 3.21 -4.87 -14.74
CA LEU A 164 3.78 -3.79 -13.92
C LEU A 164 5.07 -4.23 -13.23
N ALA A 165 5.07 -5.42 -12.63
CA ALA A 165 6.26 -5.96 -11.95
C ALA A 165 7.42 -6.25 -12.92
N ARG A 166 7.10 -6.65 -14.16
CA ARG A 166 8.09 -7.00 -15.20
C ARG A 166 8.41 -5.88 -16.18
N GLN A 167 7.72 -4.74 -16.06
CA GLN A 167 7.75 -3.63 -17.02
C GLN A 167 7.58 -4.11 -18.47
N SER A 168 6.64 -5.02 -18.69
CA SER A 168 6.41 -5.69 -19.97
C SER A 168 4.98 -5.46 -20.47
N ARG A 169 4.73 -5.70 -21.76
CA ARG A 169 3.35 -5.72 -22.28
C ARG A 169 2.48 -6.78 -21.60
N PHE A 170 1.18 -6.54 -21.57
CA PHE A 170 0.17 -7.54 -21.21
C PHE A 170 -0.98 -7.53 -22.21
N ASP A 171 -1.58 -8.70 -22.36
CA ASP A 171 -2.77 -8.91 -23.16
C ASP A 171 -3.86 -9.48 -22.25
N THR A 172 -5.12 -9.33 -22.64
CA THR A 172 -6.26 -10.09 -22.07
C THR A 172 -6.59 -9.85 -20.58
N GLN A 173 -6.28 -8.69 -20.01
CA GLN A 173 -6.72 -8.36 -18.65
C GLN A 173 -8.23 -8.14 -18.62
N ARG A 174 -8.99 -9.09 -18.05
CA ARG A 174 -10.43 -8.97 -17.85
C ARG A 174 -10.75 -7.95 -16.75
N VAL A 175 -11.71 -7.06 -17.00
CA VAL A 175 -12.22 -6.08 -16.02
C VAL A 175 -13.74 -5.94 -16.07
N ARG A 176 -14.30 -5.47 -14.97
CA ARG A 176 -15.68 -4.98 -14.90
C ARG A 176 -15.70 -3.54 -14.41
N ALA A 177 -16.53 -2.70 -15.01
CA ALA A 177 -16.75 -1.34 -14.55
C ALA A 177 -18.24 -1.09 -14.33
N ASP A 178 -18.59 -0.27 -13.35
CA ASP A 178 -19.96 0.18 -13.16
C ASP A 178 -20.26 1.27 -14.21
N GLY A 179 -21.03 0.92 -15.24
CA GLY A 179 -21.52 1.87 -16.22
C GLY A 179 -22.76 2.62 -15.73
N PRO A 180 -23.18 3.70 -16.42
CA PRO A 180 -24.32 4.53 -16.00
C PRO A 180 -25.67 3.79 -15.96
N THR A 181 -25.81 2.67 -16.68
CA THR A 181 -27.05 1.86 -16.75
C THR A 181 -26.86 0.37 -16.46
N SER A 182 -25.64 -0.16 -16.56
CA SER A 182 -25.32 -1.58 -16.28
C SER A 182 -23.81 -1.77 -16.07
N ARG A 183 -23.40 -2.91 -15.48
CA ARG A 183 -21.99 -3.29 -15.39
C ARG A 183 -21.45 -3.66 -16.76
N ILE A 184 -20.33 -3.05 -17.13
CA ILE A 184 -19.67 -3.25 -18.42
C ILE A 184 -18.49 -4.19 -18.21
N ALA A 185 -18.46 -5.31 -18.92
CA ALA A 185 -17.31 -6.19 -18.98
C ALA A 185 -16.39 -5.81 -20.15
N MET A 186 -15.10 -5.67 -19.87
CA MET A 186 -14.11 -5.28 -20.87
C MET A 186 -12.83 -6.11 -20.71
N THR A 187 -12.03 -6.13 -21.77
CA THR A 187 -10.70 -6.72 -21.77
C THR A 187 -9.68 -5.65 -22.13
N LEU A 188 -8.69 -5.41 -21.28
CA LEU A 188 -7.58 -4.50 -21.54
C LEU A 188 -6.36 -5.25 -22.09
N ALA A 189 -5.68 -4.61 -23.02
CA ALA A 189 -4.33 -4.94 -23.44
C ALA A 189 -3.49 -3.64 -23.39
N GLY A 190 -2.22 -3.73 -23.01
CA GLY A 190 -1.36 -2.56 -22.87
C GLY A 190 0.12 -2.85 -23.00
N ASP A 191 0.81 -1.93 -23.66
CA ASP A 191 2.27 -1.90 -23.80
C ASP A 191 2.91 -0.98 -22.76
N ALA A 192 4.06 -1.40 -22.24
CA ALA A 192 4.84 -0.60 -21.29
C ALA A 192 5.49 0.60 -21.99
N LEU A 193 5.35 1.79 -21.39
CA LEU A 193 5.97 3.02 -21.85
C LEU A 193 7.24 3.31 -21.05
N PHE A 194 8.23 3.87 -21.74
CA PHE A 194 9.50 4.29 -21.17
C PHE A 194 9.86 5.70 -21.66
N ASP A 195 10.52 6.48 -20.82
CA ASP A 195 11.06 7.78 -21.23
C ASP A 195 12.35 7.63 -22.07
N ALA A 196 12.88 8.76 -22.56
CA ALA A 196 14.12 8.79 -23.35
C ALA A 196 15.36 8.30 -22.58
N THR A 197 15.28 8.14 -21.26
CA THR A 197 16.34 7.61 -20.40
C THR A 197 16.16 6.12 -20.09
N GLY A 198 15.11 5.49 -20.63
CA GLY A 198 14.79 4.08 -20.42
C GLY A 198 14.05 3.80 -19.12
N ARG A 199 13.54 4.82 -18.42
CA ARG A 199 12.78 4.64 -17.18
C ARG A 199 11.30 4.39 -17.50
N PHE A 200 10.70 3.39 -16.86
CA PHE A 200 9.28 3.07 -17.00
C PHE A 200 8.40 4.25 -16.56
N THR A 201 7.46 4.65 -17.42
CA THR A 201 6.56 5.78 -17.19
C THR A 201 5.09 5.40 -17.04
N GLY A 202 4.71 4.18 -17.45
CA GLY A 202 3.33 3.70 -17.34
C GLY A 202 2.93 2.73 -18.46
N PHE A 203 1.64 2.62 -18.74
CA PHE A 203 1.11 1.75 -19.79
C PHE A 203 0.23 2.53 -20.76
N ARG A 204 0.24 2.10 -22.02
CA ARG A 204 -0.71 2.56 -23.05
C ARG A 204 -1.34 1.36 -23.72
N GLY A 205 -2.64 1.43 -23.97
CA GLY A 205 -3.37 0.26 -24.42
C GLY A 205 -4.74 0.53 -25.02
N VAL A 206 -5.42 -0.57 -25.30
CA VAL A 206 -6.81 -0.60 -25.75
C VAL A 206 -7.66 -1.41 -24.77
N ALA A 207 -8.92 -1.05 -24.64
CA ALA A 207 -9.93 -1.80 -23.90
C ALA A 207 -11.05 -2.16 -24.86
N GLN A 208 -11.34 -3.44 -25.00
CA GLN A 208 -12.38 -3.96 -25.88
C GLN A 208 -13.56 -4.43 -25.03
N LEU A 209 -14.78 -4.11 -25.45
CA LEU A 209 -15.98 -4.66 -24.84
C LEU A 209 -16.04 -6.17 -25.04
N ALA A 210 -16.33 -6.90 -23.97
CA ALA A 210 -16.64 -8.32 -24.10
C ALA A 210 -18.10 -8.45 -24.55
N GLU A 211 -18.37 -9.26 -25.58
CA GLU A 211 -19.73 -9.65 -25.91
C GLU A 211 -20.38 -10.31 -24.68
N ALA A 212 -21.61 -9.91 -24.38
CA ALA A 212 -22.34 -10.36 -23.19
C ALA A 212 -22.57 -11.88 -23.23
N ALA A 213 -21.65 -12.64 -22.64
CA ALA A 213 -21.93 -14.01 -22.27
C ALA A 213 -22.99 -13.98 -21.16
N ALA A 214 -24.14 -14.59 -21.46
CA ALA A 214 -25.33 -14.62 -20.61
C ALA A 214 -25.00 -14.84 -19.13
N GLU A 215 -25.52 -13.95 -18.28
CA GLU A 215 -25.43 -14.08 -16.83
C GLU A 215 -26.05 -15.41 -16.38
N VAL A 216 -25.24 -16.29 -15.79
CA VAL A 216 -25.77 -17.33 -14.91
C VAL A 216 -26.08 -16.63 -13.57
N PRO A 217 -27.34 -16.61 -13.10
CA PRO A 217 -27.68 -15.97 -11.84
C PRO A 217 -26.99 -16.73 -10.70
N GLN A 218 -26.10 -16.07 -9.97
CA GLN A 218 -25.58 -16.62 -8.72
C GLN A 218 -26.65 -16.43 -7.64
N THR A 219 -27.19 -17.56 -7.20
CA THR A 219 -28.22 -17.68 -6.17
C THR A 219 -27.83 -16.92 -4.90
N ALA A 220 -28.69 -15.97 -4.49
CA ALA A 220 -28.60 -15.31 -3.20
C ALA A 220 -28.58 -16.38 -2.10
N THR A 221 -27.43 -16.55 -1.45
CA THR A 221 -27.30 -17.43 -0.29
C THR A 221 -27.81 -16.67 0.92
N LEU A 222 -28.82 -17.23 1.58
CA LEU A 222 -29.43 -16.70 2.79
C LEU A 222 -28.37 -16.42 3.85
N VAL A 223 -28.25 -15.16 4.24
CA VAL A 223 -27.42 -14.71 5.37
C VAL A 223 -28.21 -15.01 6.65
N ASP A 224 -27.56 -15.71 7.57
CA ASP A 224 -28.04 -16.02 8.92
C ASP A 224 -28.46 -14.71 9.65
N PRO A 225 -29.69 -14.62 10.19
CA PRO A 225 -30.27 -13.35 10.66
C PRO A 225 -29.68 -12.74 11.95
N ALA A 226 -28.49 -13.17 12.40
CA ALA A 226 -27.81 -12.56 13.55
C ALA A 226 -27.04 -11.26 13.22
N PHE A 227 -26.82 -10.93 11.93
CA PHE A 227 -25.95 -9.82 11.52
C PHE A 227 -26.73 -8.53 11.20
N GLY A 228 -27.11 -7.82 12.26
CA GLY A 228 -27.39 -6.40 12.18
C GLY A 228 -26.09 -5.59 12.16
N SER A 229 -25.78 -4.97 11.01
CA SER A 229 -25.00 -3.72 10.88
C SER A 229 -23.55 -3.68 11.39
N LEU A 230 -22.60 -4.20 10.60
CA LEU A 230 -21.24 -3.65 10.46
C LEU A 230 -20.81 -3.77 8.97
N PRO A 231 -20.24 -2.72 8.34
CA PRO A 231 -19.90 -2.67 6.90
C PRO A 231 -18.72 -3.57 6.49
N LEU A 232 -18.15 -4.36 7.42
CA LEU A 232 -16.98 -5.21 7.19
C LEU A 232 -17.33 -6.57 6.56
N SER A 233 -18.60 -6.95 6.50
CA SER A 233 -19.05 -8.21 5.90
C SER A 233 -19.14 -8.18 4.37
N ASP A 234 -18.90 -7.02 3.73
CA ASP A 234 -18.89 -6.91 2.27
C ASP A 234 -17.52 -7.35 1.70
N PRO A 235 -17.47 -8.46 0.92
CA PRO A 235 -16.25 -8.96 0.29
C PRO A 235 -15.59 -7.94 -0.65
N GLN A 236 -16.35 -6.96 -1.17
CA GLN A 236 -15.85 -5.91 -2.05
C GLN A 236 -15.22 -4.75 -1.27
N PHE A 237 -15.67 -4.50 -0.03
CA PHE A 237 -15.18 -3.41 0.81
C PHE A 237 -13.74 -3.65 1.29
N GLY A 238 -13.44 -4.84 1.83
CA GLY A 238 -12.08 -5.14 2.33
C GLY A 238 -11.02 -5.21 1.23
N ARG A 239 -11.34 -5.65 0.00
CA ARG A 239 -10.39 -5.59 -1.13
C ARG A 239 -10.06 -4.17 -1.57
N ARG A 240 -11.06 -3.28 -1.54
CA ARG A 240 -10.86 -1.85 -1.83
C ARG A 240 -10.01 -1.18 -0.74
N ILE A 241 -10.22 -1.55 0.52
CA ILE A 241 -9.41 -1.07 1.65
C ILE A 241 -7.97 -1.56 1.57
N ASP A 242 -7.74 -2.83 1.25
CA ASP A 242 -6.39 -3.42 1.15
C ASP A 242 -5.49 -2.63 0.18
N GLY A 243 -5.97 -2.44 -1.05
CA GLY A 243 -5.24 -1.67 -2.06
C GLY A 243 -5.11 -0.18 -1.72
N ALA A 244 -6.15 0.43 -1.14
CA ALA A 244 -6.15 1.85 -0.82
C ALA A 244 -5.30 2.23 0.40
N LEU A 245 -5.16 1.32 1.38
CA LEU A 245 -4.41 1.58 2.62
C LEU A 245 -2.95 1.15 2.55
N ARG A 246 -2.60 0.10 1.80
CA ARG A 246 -1.22 -0.41 1.73
C ARG A 246 -0.24 0.65 1.23
N GLY A 247 -0.56 1.33 0.13
CA GLY A 247 0.28 2.39 -0.45
C GLY A 247 0.63 3.55 0.51
N PRO A 248 -0.37 4.25 1.08
CA PRO A 248 -0.11 5.34 2.02
C PRO A 248 0.56 4.85 3.31
N LEU A 249 0.20 3.68 3.85
CA LEU A 249 0.85 3.12 5.03
C LEU A 249 2.33 2.79 4.78
N SER A 250 2.67 2.17 3.66
CA SER A 250 4.07 1.90 3.29
C SER A 250 4.88 3.19 3.19
N ARG A 251 4.31 4.28 2.67
CA ARG A 251 4.98 5.59 2.62
C ARG A 251 5.17 6.20 4.01
N ILE A 252 4.18 6.11 4.89
CA ILE A 252 4.28 6.57 6.29
C ILE A 252 5.37 5.79 7.01
N ILE A 253 5.39 4.46 6.89
CA ILE A 253 6.41 3.59 7.47
C ILE A 253 7.80 4.00 6.96
N ALA A 254 8.01 4.08 5.64
CA ALA A 254 9.32 4.41 5.08
C ALA A 254 9.82 5.80 5.49
N THR A 255 8.92 6.79 5.54
CA THR A 255 9.27 8.15 5.99
C THR A 255 9.63 8.16 7.47
N ALA A 256 8.86 7.46 8.30
CA ALA A 256 9.08 7.36 9.73
C ALA A 256 10.36 6.55 10.07
N GLU A 257 10.66 5.50 9.32
CA GLU A 257 11.94 4.76 9.40
C GLU A 257 13.12 5.65 9.00
N THR A 258 12.96 6.48 7.97
CA THR A 258 14.00 7.41 7.53
C THR A 258 14.34 8.42 8.63
N ILE A 259 13.31 8.98 9.28
CA ILE A 259 13.44 9.93 10.40
C ILE A 259 14.05 9.22 11.62
N SER A 260 13.57 8.02 11.96
CA SER A 260 14.04 7.24 13.11
C SER A 260 15.52 6.83 12.95
N GLY A 261 15.91 6.41 11.74
CA GLY A 261 17.27 6.02 11.40
C GLY A 261 18.24 7.18 11.19
N GLN A 262 17.76 8.42 11.21
CA GLN A 262 18.57 9.66 11.09
C GLN A 262 19.42 9.71 9.80
N PHE A 263 18.96 9.10 8.71
CA PHE A 263 19.72 8.97 7.47
C PHE A 263 20.04 10.31 6.79
N ASP A 264 19.20 11.33 6.98
CA ASP A 264 19.38 12.69 6.44
C ASP A 264 20.10 13.65 7.40
N GLY A 265 20.54 13.15 8.56
CA GLY A 265 21.27 13.91 9.57
C GLY A 265 20.69 13.78 10.98
N PRO A 266 21.43 14.29 11.99
CA PRO A 266 21.06 14.12 13.38
C PRO A 266 19.82 14.94 13.75
N ILE A 267 18.88 14.29 14.43
CA ILE A 267 17.68 14.92 15.01
C ILE A 267 17.65 14.66 16.52
N ARG A 268 16.81 15.42 17.25
CA ARG A 268 16.65 15.20 18.70
C ARG A 268 16.14 13.77 18.95
N ALA A 269 16.72 13.08 19.94
CA ALA A 269 16.41 11.69 20.25
C ALA A 269 14.91 11.43 20.46
N ASP A 270 14.18 12.36 21.07
CA ASP A 270 12.72 12.22 21.26
C ASP A 270 11.96 12.14 19.92
N TYR A 271 12.36 12.92 18.92
CA TYR A 271 11.73 12.90 17.59
C TYR A 271 12.07 11.63 16.81
N ALA A 272 13.30 11.12 16.95
CA ALA A 272 13.66 9.82 16.40
C ALA A 272 12.81 8.70 17.03
N ARG A 273 12.61 8.74 18.35
CA ARG A 273 11.73 7.79 19.05
C ARG A 273 10.27 7.88 18.58
N TYR A 274 9.71 9.08 18.47
CA TYR A 274 8.34 9.25 17.95
C TYR A 274 8.20 8.73 16.51
N ALA A 275 9.21 8.92 15.67
CA ALA A 275 9.22 8.35 14.33
C ALA A 275 9.30 6.81 14.36
N GLY A 276 10.08 6.24 15.28
CA GLY A 276 10.06 4.81 15.58
C GLY A 276 8.67 4.29 15.96
N ASP A 277 7.97 5.00 16.85
CA ASP A 277 6.61 4.65 17.29
C ASP A 277 5.60 4.72 16.12
N ILE A 278 5.70 5.75 15.27
CA ILE A 278 4.87 5.89 14.06
C ILE A 278 5.13 4.74 13.08
N ALA A 279 6.39 4.38 12.84
CA ALA A 279 6.75 3.25 11.99
C ALA A 279 6.20 1.94 12.57
N HIS A 280 6.27 1.75 13.89
CA HIS A 280 5.74 0.57 14.56
C HIS A 280 4.21 0.48 14.40
N ALA A 281 3.49 1.57 14.67
CA ALA A 281 2.04 1.64 14.49
C ALA A 281 1.62 1.42 13.03
N GLY A 282 2.37 1.98 12.07
CA GLY A 282 2.13 1.78 10.64
C GLY A 282 2.28 0.32 10.21
N ARG A 283 3.33 -0.37 10.65
CA ARG A 283 3.52 -1.81 10.39
C ARG A 283 2.42 -2.65 11.03
N HIS A 284 1.96 -2.26 12.22
CA HIS A 284 0.84 -2.95 12.87
C HIS A 284 -0.46 -2.82 12.07
N LEU A 285 -0.77 -1.62 11.57
CA LEU A 285 -1.91 -1.39 10.67
C LEU A 285 -1.79 -2.15 9.35
N LEU A 286 -0.59 -2.23 8.79
CA LEU A 286 -0.38 -3.01 7.56
C LEU A 286 -0.66 -4.50 7.80
N GLY A 287 -0.20 -5.07 8.92
CA GLY A 287 -0.53 -6.45 9.28
C GLY A 287 -2.03 -6.67 9.49
N LEU A 288 -2.76 -5.70 10.05
CA LEU A 288 -4.23 -5.75 10.17
C LEU A 288 -4.92 -5.78 8.80
N VAL A 289 -4.39 -5.02 7.85
CA VAL A 289 -4.90 -4.96 6.49
C VAL A 289 -4.65 -6.30 5.77
N ASP A 290 -3.45 -6.86 5.93
CA ASP A 290 -3.10 -8.18 5.38
C ASP A 290 -3.98 -9.30 5.98
N ASP A 291 -4.18 -9.30 7.31
CA ASP A 291 -5.08 -10.23 8.01
C ASP A 291 -6.52 -10.13 7.49
N LEU A 292 -7.02 -8.91 7.26
CA LEU A 292 -8.35 -8.68 6.71
C LEU A 292 -8.46 -9.22 5.27
N ALA A 293 -7.45 -8.98 4.44
CA ALA A 293 -7.41 -9.50 3.07
C ALA A 293 -7.40 -11.03 3.05
N ASP A 294 -6.64 -11.67 3.94
CA ASP A 294 -6.61 -13.11 4.09
C ASP A 294 -7.97 -13.67 4.55
N LEU A 295 -8.59 -13.04 5.55
CA LEU A 295 -9.93 -13.42 6.01
C LEU A 295 -10.94 -13.38 4.86
N GLN A 296 -10.91 -12.34 4.03
CA GLN A 296 -11.78 -12.24 2.85
C GLN A 296 -11.52 -13.30 1.78
N ASN A 297 -10.30 -13.82 1.69
CA ASN A 297 -9.99 -14.92 0.77
C ASN A 297 -10.52 -16.25 1.30
N ILE A 298 -10.42 -16.47 2.62
CA ILE A 298 -10.79 -17.73 3.28
C ILE A 298 -12.31 -17.83 3.54
N GLU A 299 -13.02 -16.70 3.61
CA GLU A 299 -14.49 -16.67 3.77
C GLU A 299 -15.27 -16.78 2.46
N ARG A 300 -14.58 -16.87 1.33
CA ARG A 300 -15.26 -17.05 0.04
C ARG A 300 -15.97 -18.40 0.02
N PRO A 301 -17.24 -18.45 -0.43
CA PRO A 301 -17.92 -19.72 -0.70
C PRO A 301 -17.08 -20.56 -1.68
N GLY A 302 -16.78 -21.80 -1.30
CA GLY A 302 -15.98 -22.72 -2.12
C GLY A 302 -14.46 -22.57 -2.00
N PHE A 303 -13.93 -21.77 -1.06
CA PHE A 303 -12.50 -21.80 -0.75
C PHE A 303 -12.07 -23.22 -0.35
N LYS A 304 -11.12 -23.79 -1.10
CA LYS A 304 -10.44 -25.04 -0.79
C LYS A 304 -8.94 -24.78 -0.85
N ALA A 305 -8.24 -25.17 0.21
CA ALA A 305 -6.78 -25.15 0.20
C ALA A 305 -6.25 -26.21 -0.78
N ALA A 306 -5.07 -25.98 -1.35
CA ALA A 306 -4.41 -26.99 -2.16
C ALA A 306 -4.03 -28.20 -1.28
N ALA A 307 -4.15 -29.41 -1.84
CA ALA A 307 -3.77 -30.64 -1.17
C ALA A 307 -2.37 -31.05 -1.63
N ASP A 308 -1.34 -30.43 -1.05
CA ASP A 308 0.05 -30.75 -1.36
C ASP A 308 0.65 -31.75 -0.36
N GLU A 309 1.75 -32.39 -0.76
CA GLU A 309 2.60 -33.17 0.12
C GLU A 309 3.50 -32.25 0.93
N ILE A 310 3.37 -32.30 2.25
CA ILE A 310 4.12 -31.43 3.16
C ILE A 310 4.70 -32.23 4.33
N ASP A 311 5.74 -31.68 4.96
CA ASP A 311 6.33 -32.17 6.19
C ASP A 311 6.18 -31.10 7.28
N LEU A 312 5.37 -31.38 8.32
CA LEU A 312 5.14 -30.45 9.42
C LEU A 312 6.41 -30.16 10.22
N GLY A 313 7.34 -31.12 10.31
CA GLY A 313 8.63 -30.92 10.96
C GLY A 313 9.49 -29.91 10.21
N ASP A 314 9.51 -30.00 8.88
CA ASP A 314 10.23 -29.04 8.03
C ASP A 314 9.62 -27.64 8.09
N LEU A 315 8.30 -27.55 7.99
CA LEU A 315 7.58 -26.28 8.09
C LEU A 315 7.76 -25.62 9.45
N ALA A 316 7.76 -26.38 10.54
CA ALA A 316 8.06 -25.89 11.88
C ALA A 316 9.47 -25.28 11.95
N ARG A 317 10.50 -25.97 11.44
CA ARG A 317 11.87 -25.45 11.42
C ARG A 317 11.99 -24.17 10.59
N ARG A 318 11.30 -24.09 9.45
CA ARG A 318 11.25 -22.85 8.63
C ARG A 318 10.60 -21.69 9.38
N ALA A 319 9.48 -21.94 10.07
CA ALA A 319 8.83 -20.91 10.88
C ALA A 319 9.76 -20.39 12.01
N VAL A 320 10.51 -21.29 12.66
CA VAL A 320 11.54 -20.89 13.64
C VAL A 320 12.63 -20.03 13.00
N GLY A 321 13.12 -20.40 11.82
CA GLY A 321 14.11 -19.60 11.09
C GLY A 321 13.63 -18.18 10.77
N LEU A 322 12.34 -18.01 10.46
CA LEU A 322 11.75 -16.70 10.14
C LEU A 322 11.51 -15.82 11.37
N LEU A 323 11.27 -16.41 12.55
CA LEU A 323 10.99 -15.68 13.79
C LEU A 323 12.15 -15.70 14.80
N GLY A 324 13.29 -16.29 14.43
CA GLY A 324 14.44 -16.48 15.31
C GLY A 324 14.97 -15.17 15.91
N MET A 325 15.18 -14.13 15.11
CA MET A 325 15.67 -12.83 15.62
C MET A 325 14.70 -12.21 16.63
N LYS A 326 13.39 -12.33 16.39
CA LYS A 326 12.36 -11.78 17.29
C LYS A 326 12.31 -12.52 18.63
N ALA A 327 12.57 -13.82 18.63
CA ALA A 327 12.70 -14.60 19.85
C ALA A 327 13.99 -14.23 20.60
N GLU A 328 15.09 -14.04 19.88
CA GLU A 328 16.39 -13.65 20.42
C GLU A 328 16.37 -12.26 21.07
N GLU A 329 15.66 -11.29 20.48
CA GLU A 329 15.42 -9.95 21.06
C GLU A 329 14.80 -10.02 22.47
N LYS A 330 13.98 -11.05 22.75
CA LYS A 330 13.38 -11.31 24.08
C LYS A 330 14.13 -12.36 24.89
N SER A 331 15.29 -12.84 24.40
CA SER A 331 16.04 -13.95 24.99
C SER A 331 15.21 -15.23 25.16
N ILE A 332 14.22 -15.47 24.29
CA ILE A 332 13.37 -16.67 24.32
C ILE A 332 14.04 -17.81 23.59
N ARG A 333 14.20 -18.96 24.25
CA ARG A 333 14.75 -20.17 23.64
C ARG A 333 13.64 -20.94 22.91
N ILE A 334 13.81 -21.21 21.62
CA ILE A 334 12.90 -22.08 20.88
C ILE A 334 13.52 -23.47 20.75
N ASP A 335 12.84 -24.47 21.28
CA ASP A 335 13.20 -25.89 21.13
C ASP A 335 12.43 -26.49 19.95
N ALA A 336 13.06 -26.44 18.78
CA ALA A 336 12.50 -26.85 17.49
C ALA A 336 12.61 -28.36 17.25
N PRO A 337 11.79 -28.96 16.37
CA PRO A 337 11.94 -30.36 15.96
C PRO A 337 13.30 -30.60 15.33
N ARG A 338 13.86 -31.80 15.55
CA ARG A 338 15.12 -32.23 14.93
C ARG A 338 14.92 -32.42 13.43
N VAL A 339 16.02 -32.50 12.67
CA VAL A 339 15.96 -32.73 11.21
C VAL A 339 15.27 -34.05 10.88
N ASP A 340 15.47 -35.07 11.73
CA ASP A 340 14.91 -36.41 11.57
C ASP A 340 13.45 -36.52 12.05
N ASP A 341 12.92 -35.51 12.75
CA ASP A 341 11.53 -35.47 13.23
C ASP A 341 10.61 -35.08 12.06
N LYS A 342 10.50 -35.95 11.06
CA LYS A 342 9.61 -35.77 9.91
C LYS A 342 8.19 -36.14 10.28
N MET A 343 7.24 -35.35 9.78
CA MET A 343 5.82 -35.59 9.99
C MET A 343 5.04 -35.30 8.71
N PRO A 344 4.94 -36.29 7.80
CA PRO A 344 4.24 -36.16 6.52
C PRO A 344 2.73 -35.91 6.72
N ALA A 345 2.22 -34.90 6.03
CA ALA A 345 0.81 -34.52 6.06
C ALA A 345 0.32 -34.08 4.67
N THR A 346 -1.00 -33.99 4.52
CA THR A 346 -1.65 -33.36 3.36
C THR A 346 -2.08 -31.95 3.72
N GLY A 347 -1.65 -30.95 2.95
CA GLY A 347 -2.05 -29.56 3.14
C GLY A 347 -1.28 -28.58 2.27
N GLU A 348 -1.73 -27.33 2.18
CA GLU A 348 -1.09 -26.30 1.37
C GLU A 348 0.11 -25.70 2.11
N PHE A 349 1.31 -25.85 1.54
CA PHE A 349 2.57 -25.41 2.15
C PHE A 349 2.52 -23.98 2.71
N ARG A 350 2.02 -23.02 1.92
CA ARG A 350 1.99 -21.60 2.32
C ARG A 350 1.05 -21.35 3.49
N ARG A 351 -0.10 -22.04 3.52
CA ARG A 351 -1.13 -21.85 4.55
C ARG A 351 -0.73 -22.49 5.86
N VAL A 352 -0.08 -23.65 5.81
CA VAL A 352 0.49 -24.27 7.03
C VAL A 352 1.61 -23.41 7.60
N LEU A 353 2.50 -22.88 6.76
CA LEU A 353 3.53 -21.94 7.22
C LEU A 353 2.91 -20.69 7.87
N GLN A 354 1.84 -20.16 7.28
CA GLN A 354 1.09 -19.03 7.83
C GLN A 354 0.49 -19.35 9.22
N VAL A 355 -0.14 -20.52 9.38
CA VAL A 355 -0.64 -20.98 10.68
C VAL A 355 0.50 -21.01 11.70
N LEU A 356 1.62 -21.64 11.37
CA LEU A 356 2.77 -21.79 12.27
C LEU A 356 3.40 -20.45 12.66
N LEU A 357 3.53 -19.51 11.72
CA LEU A 357 4.02 -18.16 11.99
C LEU A 357 3.11 -17.41 12.95
N ASN A 358 1.79 -17.58 12.83
CA ASN A 358 0.85 -16.97 13.75
C ASN A 358 0.92 -17.61 15.15
N LEU A 359 0.99 -18.94 15.25
CA LEU A 359 1.12 -19.64 16.54
C LEU A 359 2.42 -19.26 17.25
N LEU A 360 3.56 -19.36 16.55
CA LEU A 360 4.86 -19.02 17.11
C LEU A 360 4.98 -17.52 17.42
N GLY A 361 4.40 -16.67 16.57
CA GLY A 361 4.33 -15.23 16.80
C GLY A 361 3.56 -14.87 18.07
N ASN A 362 2.46 -15.59 18.36
CA ASN A 362 1.70 -15.43 19.60
C ASN A 362 2.47 -15.97 20.81
N ALA A 363 3.11 -17.13 20.69
CA ALA A 363 3.96 -17.69 21.74
C ALA A 363 5.08 -16.72 22.16
N ILE A 364 5.81 -16.14 21.20
CA ILE A 364 6.88 -15.14 21.47
C ILE A 364 6.30 -13.85 22.07
N ARG A 365 5.11 -13.44 21.63
CA ARG A 365 4.47 -12.22 22.10
C ARG A 365 4.09 -12.32 23.57
N TYR A 366 3.47 -13.42 23.97
CA TYR A 366 2.84 -13.59 25.28
C TYR A 366 3.68 -14.34 26.30
N SER A 367 4.80 -14.95 25.89
CA SER A 367 5.76 -15.48 26.84
C SER A 367 6.59 -14.37 27.49
N PRO A 368 6.96 -14.52 28.77
CA PRO A 368 7.92 -13.66 29.43
C PRO A 368 9.28 -13.67 28.73
N ASP A 369 10.09 -12.64 28.94
CA ASP A 369 11.48 -12.63 28.49
C ASP A 369 12.27 -13.74 29.21
N HIS A 370 13.31 -14.28 28.57
CA HIS A 370 14.11 -15.42 29.08
C HIS A 370 13.35 -16.74 29.25
N SER A 371 12.21 -16.90 28.57
CA SER A 371 11.40 -18.11 28.60
C SER A 371 11.78 -19.12 27.51
N GLN A 372 11.06 -20.24 27.47
CA GLN A 372 11.21 -21.29 26.48
C GLN A 372 9.89 -21.55 25.74
N ILE A 373 9.99 -21.79 24.44
CA ILE A 373 8.90 -22.26 23.58
C ILE A 373 9.28 -23.63 23.05
N TRP A 374 8.36 -24.58 23.11
CA TRP A 374 8.56 -25.93 22.58
C TRP A 374 7.72 -26.16 21.33
N ILE A 375 8.33 -26.75 20.32
CA ILE A 375 7.62 -27.20 19.13
C ILE A 375 7.81 -28.71 19.01
N ARG A 376 6.69 -29.45 18.95
CA ARG A 376 6.68 -30.91 18.83
C ARG A 376 5.83 -31.32 17.66
N VAL A 377 6.28 -32.33 16.94
CA VAL A 377 5.48 -33.00 15.93
C VAL A 377 5.15 -34.39 16.42
N ASP A 378 3.92 -34.84 16.18
CA ASP A 378 3.44 -36.14 16.61
C ASP A 378 2.42 -36.68 15.60
N ARG A 379 2.10 -37.97 15.68
CA ARG A 379 1.05 -38.61 14.89
C ARG A 379 0.04 -39.27 15.81
N ASP A 380 -1.23 -38.96 15.60
CA ASP A 380 -2.35 -39.64 16.25
C ASP A 380 -3.22 -40.28 15.15
N GLY A 381 -3.05 -41.59 14.95
CA GLY A 381 -3.77 -42.35 13.93
C GLY A 381 -3.58 -41.80 12.50
N ASP A 382 -4.66 -41.29 11.94
CA ASP A 382 -4.72 -40.68 10.60
C ASP A 382 -4.43 -39.17 10.61
N ARG A 383 -3.95 -38.62 11.73
CA ARG A 383 -3.63 -37.20 11.90
C ARG A 383 -2.16 -36.97 12.19
N ALA A 384 -1.56 -36.09 11.41
CA ALA A 384 -0.25 -35.52 11.67
C ALA A 384 -0.42 -34.21 12.43
N MET A 385 0.32 -34.04 13.51
CA MET A 385 0.14 -32.95 14.47
C MET A 385 1.42 -32.15 14.64
N VAL A 386 1.26 -30.84 14.82
CA VAL A 386 2.32 -29.93 15.26
C VAL A 386 1.81 -29.06 16.39
N THR A 387 2.53 -29.10 17.49
CA THR A 387 2.18 -28.48 18.76
C THR A 387 3.18 -27.38 19.08
N VAL A 388 2.70 -26.17 19.31
CA VAL A 388 3.48 -25.03 19.81
C VAL A 388 3.05 -24.76 21.25
N ALA A 389 3.97 -24.94 22.19
CA ALA A 389 3.74 -24.72 23.62
C ALA A 389 4.62 -23.58 24.14
N ASP A 390 4.02 -22.68 24.90
CA ASP A 390 4.64 -21.47 25.43
C ASP A 390 4.58 -21.40 26.97
N GLN A 391 5.30 -20.45 27.58
CA GLN A 391 5.31 -20.19 29.02
C GLN A 391 4.59 -18.87 29.36
N GLY A 392 3.61 -18.48 28.57
CA GLY A 392 2.83 -17.27 28.77
C GLY A 392 1.92 -17.34 30.00
N GLN A 393 1.13 -16.28 30.18
CA GLN A 393 0.16 -16.16 31.27
C GLN A 393 -0.98 -17.21 31.25
N GLY A 394 -1.06 -18.02 30.18
CA GLY A 394 -2.14 -18.98 29.97
C GLY A 394 -3.45 -18.31 29.54
N ILE A 395 -4.49 -19.14 29.43
CA ILE A 395 -5.83 -18.79 28.94
C ILE A 395 -6.83 -19.50 29.85
N ASP A 396 -7.75 -18.74 30.47
CA ASP A 396 -8.85 -19.29 31.26
C ASP A 396 -9.78 -20.17 30.41
N ALA A 397 -10.47 -21.13 31.02
CA ALA A 397 -11.35 -22.06 30.29
C ALA A 397 -12.43 -21.33 29.47
N ASP A 398 -13.04 -20.28 30.03
CA ASP A 398 -14.04 -19.46 29.33
C ASP A 398 -13.43 -18.73 28.13
N GLN A 399 -12.16 -18.30 28.26
CA GLN A 399 -11.42 -17.61 27.22
C GLN A 399 -11.00 -18.57 26.08
N GLN A 400 -10.73 -19.84 26.38
CA GLN A 400 -10.39 -20.84 25.37
C GLN A 400 -11.54 -21.10 24.39
N ALA A 401 -12.78 -20.96 24.84
CA ALA A 401 -13.96 -21.11 23.99
C ALA A 401 -14.04 -20.01 22.91
N VAL A 402 -13.58 -18.80 23.24
CA VAL A 402 -13.70 -17.61 22.39
C VAL A 402 -12.38 -17.17 21.74
N VAL A 403 -11.22 -17.74 22.12
CA VAL A 403 -9.90 -17.32 21.61
C VAL A 403 -9.76 -17.44 20.09
N PHE A 404 -10.60 -18.25 19.46
CA PHE A 404 -10.65 -18.41 18.01
C PHE A 404 -11.70 -17.54 17.32
N GLU A 405 -12.43 -16.69 18.06
CA GLU A 405 -13.42 -15.76 17.50
C GLU A 405 -12.75 -14.53 16.88
N LYS A 406 -13.45 -13.87 15.96
CA LYS A 406 -12.93 -12.70 15.25
C LYS A 406 -12.72 -11.52 16.20
N PHE A 407 -11.58 -10.85 16.08
CA PHE A 407 -11.22 -9.66 16.85
C PHE A 407 -11.12 -9.90 18.36
N GLU A 408 -11.11 -11.16 18.79
CA GLU A 408 -11.01 -11.49 20.20
C GLU A 408 -9.56 -11.33 20.68
N ARG A 409 -9.40 -10.65 21.83
CA ARG A 409 -8.09 -10.30 22.39
C ARG A 409 -7.96 -10.61 23.88
N LEU A 410 -8.95 -11.29 24.47
CA LEU A 410 -8.95 -11.74 25.87
C LEU A 410 -8.69 -10.58 26.86
N GLY A 411 -9.24 -9.40 26.57
CA GLY A 411 -9.10 -8.20 27.39
C GLY A 411 -7.71 -7.55 27.40
N ARG A 412 -6.76 -8.00 26.56
CA ARG A 412 -5.39 -7.47 26.51
C ARG A 412 -5.32 -6.18 25.69
N THR A 413 -4.85 -5.09 26.32
CA THR A 413 -4.75 -3.75 25.72
C THR A 413 -3.40 -3.46 25.04
N ASP A 414 -2.46 -4.41 25.10
CA ASP A 414 -1.11 -4.29 24.54
C ASP A 414 -1.18 -3.88 23.06
N SER A 415 -0.28 -3.03 22.59
CA SER A 415 -0.33 -2.38 21.26
C SER A 415 -0.05 -3.30 20.05
N GLY A 416 -0.12 -4.64 20.21
CA GLY A 416 0.21 -5.57 19.14
C GLY A 416 -0.67 -6.80 19.07
N GLY A 417 -1.41 -6.93 17.97
CA GLY A 417 -2.18 -8.12 17.58
C GLY A 417 -3.59 -7.75 17.11
N SER A 418 -4.00 -8.27 15.96
CA SER A 418 -5.27 -7.94 15.32
C SER A 418 -6.50 -8.61 15.96
N GLY A 419 -6.29 -9.66 16.75
CA GLY A 419 -7.35 -10.59 17.14
C GLY A 419 -7.88 -11.42 15.97
N LEU A 420 -7.26 -11.35 14.79
CA LEU A 420 -7.66 -12.12 13.61
C LEU A 420 -6.76 -13.33 13.36
N GLY A 421 -5.50 -13.29 13.81
CA GLY A 421 -4.53 -14.34 13.51
C GLY A 421 -4.99 -15.75 13.88
N LEU A 422 -5.48 -15.98 15.12
CA LEU A 422 -5.95 -17.30 15.55
C LEU A 422 -7.23 -17.75 14.83
N TYR A 423 -8.15 -16.82 14.56
CA TYR A 423 -9.33 -17.08 13.73
C TYR A 423 -8.93 -17.55 12.33
N ILE A 424 -8.04 -16.81 11.65
CA ILE A 424 -7.50 -17.13 10.32
C ILE A 424 -6.82 -18.49 10.35
N ALA A 425 -5.97 -18.74 11.34
CA ALA A 425 -5.25 -20.00 11.48
C ALA A 425 -6.20 -21.20 11.63
N ARG A 426 -7.26 -21.07 12.42
CA ARG A 426 -8.27 -22.14 12.59
C ARG A 426 -9.08 -22.38 11.32
N ARG A 427 -9.44 -21.31 10.60
CA ARG A 427 -10.14 -21.43 9.31
C ARG A 427 -9.27 -22.09 8.25
N LEU A 428 -7.98 -21.75 8.18
CA LEU A 428 -7.02 -22.40 7.28
C LEU A 428 -6.86 -23.88 7.60
N ALA A 429 -6.72 -24.24 8.89
CA ALA A 429 -6.65 -25.63 9.31
C ALA A 429 -7.88 -26.43 8.82
N ARG A 430 -9.08 -25.89 9.04
CA ARG A 430 -10.34 -26.51 8.59
C ARG A 430 -10.47 -26.60 7.08
N ALA A 431 -9.97 -25.62 6.33
CA ALA A 431 -9.96 -25.64 4.88
C ALA A 431 -8.99 -26.69 4.29
N MET A 432 -8.08 -27.23 5.11
CA MET A 432 -7.17 -28.34 4.81
C MET A 432 -7.63 -29.65 5.46
N ASP A 433 -8.93 -29.77 5.77
CA ASP A 433 -9.54 -30.93 6.46
C ASP A 433 -8.91 -31.24 7.84
N GLY A 434 -8.30 -30.24 8.47
CA GLY A 434 -7.69 -30.32 9.79
C GLY A 434 -8.45 -29.56 10.88
N GLU A 435 -7.83 -29.43 12.05
CA GLU A 435 -8.35 -28.64 13.17
C GLU A 435 -7.20 -28.00 13.95
N LEU A 436 -7.49 -26.84 14.55
CA LEU A 436 -6.58 -26.12 15.44
C LEU A 436 -7.20 -26.06 16.83
N THR A 437 -6.55 -26.67 17.81
CA THR A 437 -7.01 -26.73 19.21
C THR A 437 -6.08 -25.98 20.14
N VAL A 438 -6.57 -25.66 21.34
CA VAL A 438 -5.80 -25.06 22.42
C VAL A 438 -6.01 -25.87 23.69
N ASP A 439 -4.94 -26.05 24.46
CA ASP A 439 -4.95 -26.55 25.83
C ASP A 439 -4.12 -25.59 26.68
N SER A 440 -4.70 -25.07 27.75
CA SER A 440 -4.08 -24.03 28.57
C SER A 440 -4.71 -23.99 29.96
N ALA A 441 -3.96 -23.47 30.92
CA ALA A 441 -4.49 -23.07 32.22
C ALA A 441 -3.81 -21.77 32.64
N PRO A 442 -4.48 -20.91 33.44
CA PRO A 442 -3.88 -19.69 33.96
C PRO A 442 -2.53 -19.95 34.65
N GLY A 443 -1.51 -19.22 34.23
CA GLY A 443 -0.13 -19.35 34.72
C GLY A 443 0.64 -20.58 34.23
N GLN A 444 0.08 -21.42 33.37
CA GLN A 444 0.75 -22.62 32.82
C GLN A 444 1.13 -22.49 31.34
N GLY A 445 1.00 -21.30 30.75
CA GLY A 445 1.21 -21.10 29.31
C GLY A 445 0.09 -21.68 28.46
N ALA A 446 0.26 -21.64 27.14
CA ALA A 446 -0.70 -22.20 26.20
C ALA A 446 -0.04 -23.20 25.25
N ARG A 447 -0.82 -24.23 24.88
CA ARG A 447 -0.45 -25.24 23.90
C ARG A 447 -1.42 -25.18 22.74
N PHE A 448 -0.97 -24.70 21.59
CA PHE A 448 -1.74 -24.72 20.35
C PHE A 448 -1.34 -25.90 19.48
N THR A 449 -2.31 -26.66 19.00
CA THR A 449 -2.06 -27.89 18.25
C THR A 449 -2.78 -27.84 16.92
N LEU A 450 -2.02 -27.82 15.82
CA LEU A 450 -2.53 -27.99 14.46
C LEU A 450 -2.51 -29.47 14.12
N SER A 451 -3.66 -30.00 13.70
CA SER A 451 -3.82 -31.36 13.17
C SER A 451 -4.22 -31.32 11.70
N LEU A 452 -3.58 -32.13 10.87
CA LEU A 452 -3.87 -32.29 9.43
C LEU A 452 -3.97 -33.79 9.08
N PRO A 453 -4.60 -34.17 7.96
CA PRO A 453 -4.57 -35.56 7.50
C PRO A 453 -3.13 -36.06 7.33
N ALA A 454 -2.78 -37.12 8.07
CA ALA A 454 -1.48 -37.76 7.99
C ALA A 454 -1.29 -38.41 6.62
N ARG A 455 -0.05 -38.45 6.17
CA ARG A 455 0.36 -39.32 5.08
C ARG A 455 1.27 -40.41 5.61
N ASP A 456 1.21 -41.57 4.96
CA ASP A 456 2.23 -42.59 5.20
C ASP A 456 3.56 -42.10 4.64
N ALA A 457 4.62 -42.36 5.41
CA ALA A 457 5.96 -41.81 5.21
C ALA A 457 6.71 -42.44 4.03
#